data_AF-A0A9C8LII8-F1
#
_entry.id   AF-A0A9C8LII8-F1
#
_cell.length_a   1.000
_cell.length_b   1.000
_cell.length_c   1.000
_cell.angle_alpha   90.00
_cell.angle_beta   90.00
_cell.angle_gamma   90.00
#
_symmetry.space_group_name_H-M   'P 1'
#
loop_
_entity.id
_entity.type
_entity.pdbx_description
1 polymer ?
#
loop_
_entity_poly.entity_id
_entity_poly.type
_entity_poly.pdbx_seq_one_letter_code
_entity_poly.pdbx_strand_id
1 'polypeptide(L)'
;MNIILLGPPGAGKGTQARRLVEERGMTQLSTGDMLREARSSGTEMGKRVAAVMDRGELVTDEIVIGLIAEKLASGGGGFIFDGFPRTLAQADALGALLDNMGQRLDAVIEMRVDDEALVARITARSTCANCGEVYNDISRPIPADGRCVKCGATEFTRRADDNADSLRQRLMEYYKKTSPLIGYYHAKGQLSVVDGLGEIDAVSAEIKAVLDKA
;
A
#
# COMPACT_ATOMS: atom_id res chain seq x y z
N MET A 1 2.59 12.39 11.12
CA MET A 1 2.06 11.07 11.49
C MET A 1 2.50 10.06 10.45
N ASN A 2 3.26 9.05 10.83
CA ASN A 2 3.82 8.05 9.93
C ASN A 2 3.20 6.70 10.26
N ILE A 3 2.62 6.02 9.26
CA ILE A 3 1.90 4.77 9.49
C ILE A 3 2.27 3.70 8.47
N ILE A 4 2.16 2.44 8.85
CA ILE A 4 2.23 1.30 7.94
C ILE A 4 0.85 0.68 7.82
N LEU A 5 0.41 0.42 6.58
CA LEU A 5 -0.73 -0.47 6.33
C LEU A 5 -0.20 -1.86 5.99
N LEU A 6 -0.43 -2.81 6.89
CA LEU A 6 0.00 -4.19 6.76
C LEU A 6 -1.21 -5.08 6.42
N GLY A 7 -1.03 -6.06 5.57
CA GLY A 7 -2.09 -7.02 5.23
C GLY A 7 -1.83 -7.68 3.88
N PRO A 8 -2.50 -8.81 3.60
CA PRO A 8 -2.29 -9.54 2.36
C PRO A 8 -2.79 -8.76 1.12
N PRO A 9 -2.40 -9.19 -0.08
CA PRO A 9 -2.99 -8.72 -1.32
C PRO A 9 -4.53 -8.78 -1.27
N GLY A 10 -5.21 -7.71 -1.65
CA GLY A 10 -6.68 -7.67 -1.65
C GLY A 10 -7.31 -7.25 -0.32
N ALA A 11 -6.55 -7.07 0.76
CA ALA A 11 -7.09 -6.65 2.07
C ALA A 11 -7.71 -5.23 2.09
N GLY A 12 -7.58 -4.44 1.02
CA GLY A 12 -8.16 -3.09 0.94
C GLY A 12 -7.22 -1.94 1.32
N LYS A 13 -5.93 -2.21 1.56
CA LYS A 13 -4.91 -1.20 1.90
C LYS A 13 -4.95 0.04 1.02
N GLY A 14 -4.91 -0.13 -0.30
CA GLY A 14 -4.91 0.99 -1.24
C GLY A 14 -6.19 1.83 -1.20
N THR A 15 -7.35 1.22 -0.90
CA THR A 15 -8.61 1.95 -0.71
C THR A 15 -8.53 2.82 0.53
N GLN A 16 -8.07 2.26 1.65
CA GLN A 16 -7.94 2.99 2.92
C GLN A 16 -6.85 4.07 2.84
N ALA A 17 -5.73 3.79 2.18
CA ALA A 17 -4.67 4.76 1.96
C ALA A 17 -5.18 6.00 1.20
N ARG A 18 -5.94 5.82 0.11
CA ARG A 18 -6.52 6.94 -0.65
C ARG A 18 -7.44 7.80 0.20
N ARG A 19 -8.30 7.19 1.02
CA ARG A 19 -9.16 7.95 1.94
C ARG A 19 -8.34 8.76 2.94
N LEU A 20 -7.27 8.21 3.49
CA LEU A 20 -6.38 8.96 4.38
C LEU A 20 -5.66 10.11 3.66
N VAL A 21 -5.31 9.95 2.38
CA VAL A 21 -4.81 11.06 1.55
C VAL A 21 -5.88 12.16 1.42
N GLU A 22 -7.10 11.79 1.06
CA GLU A 22 -8.21 12.74 0.80
C GLU A 22 -8.72 13.43 2.08
N GLU A 23 -8.88 12.68 3.17
CA GLU A 23 -9.50 13.14 4.41
C GLU A 23 -8.49 13.76 5.39
N ARG A 24 -7.23 13.31 5.39
CA ARG A 24 -6.19 13.77 6.33
C ARG A 24 -4.99 14.45 5.68
N GLY A 25 -4.95 14.57 4.34
CA GLY A 25 -3.83 15.20 3.63
C GLY A 25 -2.50 14.45 3.78
N MET A 26 -2.56 13.14 4.06
CA MET A 26 -1.38 12.29 4.16
C MET A 26 -0.79 12.00 2.78
N THR A 27 0.48 11.59 2.74
CA THR A 27 1.16 11.17 1.51
C THR A 27 1.29 9.65 1.48
N GLN A 28 0.70 9.00 0.48
CA GLN A 28 0.87 7.58 0.25
C GLN A 28 2.21 7.28 -0.41
N LEU A 29 3.02 6.44 0.23
CA LEU A 29 4.29 5.92 -0.28
C LEU A 29 4.10 4.47 -0.72
N SER A 30 3.68 4.27 -1.97
CA SER A 30 3.61 2.95 -2.59
C SER A 30 4.91 2.66 -3.33
N THR A 31 5.60 1.55 -2.99
CA THR A 31 6.85 1.17 -3.66
C THR A 31 6.69 1.08 -5.18
N GLY A 32 5.55 0.57 -5.66
CA GLY A 32 5.31 0.42 -7.10
C GLY A 32 5.17 1.77 -7.82
N ASP A 33 4.43 2.72 -7.23
CA ASP A 33 4.26 4.06 -7.81
C ASP A 33 5.56 4.87 -7.71
N MET A 34 6.24 4.82 -6.56
CA MET A 34 7.53 5.48 -6.35
C MET A 34 8.58 5.04 -7.37
N LEU A 35 8.69 3.74 -7.67
CA LEU A 35 9.65 3.24 -8.66
C LEU A 35 9.31 3.72 -10.07
N ARG A 36 8.02 3.76 -10.44
CA ARG A 36 7.58 4.27 -11.74
C ARG A 36 7.85 5.78 -11.87
N GLU A 37 7.51 6.54 -10.84
CA GLU A 37 7.76 7.99 -10.78
C GLU A 37 9.26 8.28 -10.86
N ALA A 38 10.06 7.60 -10.04
CA ALA A 38 11.51 7.75 -9.99
C ALA A 38 12.15 7.48 -11.37
N ARG A 39 11.73 6.40 -12.05
CA ARG A 39 12.20 6.09 -13.41
C ARG A 39 12.01 7.24 -14.40
N SER A 40 10.91 8.00 -14.27
CA SER A 40 10.60 9.16 -15.13
C SER A 40 11.14 10.50 -14.62
N SER A 41 11.65 10.58 -13.39
CA SER A 41 11.98 11.84 -12.72
C SER A 41 13.26 12.53 -13.24
N GLY A 42 14.18 11.76 -13.84
CA GLY A 42 15.49 12.26 -14.26
C GLY A 42 16.49 12.56 -13.13
N THR A 43 16.13 12.33 -11.86
CA THR A 43 17.03 12.49 -10.70
C THR A 43 18.17 11.46 -10.74
N GLU A 44 19.22 11.66 -9.94
CA GLU A 44 20.30 10.68 -9.84
C GLU A 44 19.79 9.30 -9.36
N MET A 45 18.93 9.29 -8.35
CA MET A 45 18.25 8.08 -7.90
C MET A 45 17.35 7.48 -9.00
N GLY A 46 16.61 8.33 -9.73
CA GLY A 46 15.78 7.90 -10.85
C GLY A 46 16.56 7.22 -11.97
N LYS A 47 17.77 7.71 -12.29
CA LYS A 47 18.68 7.07 -13.25
C LYS A 47 19.16 5.71 -12.76
N ARG A 48 19.47 5.55 -11.46
CA ARG A 48 19.82 4.26 -10.86
C ARG A 48 18.66 3.27 -10.97
N VAL A 49 17.44 3.70 -10.62
CA VAL A 49 16.22 2.90 -10.72
C VAL A 49 15.99 2.46 -12.18
N ALA A 50 16.05 3.40 -13.12
CA ALA A 50 15.88 3.10 -14.54
C ALA A 50 16.88 2.05 -15.02
N ALA A 51 18.18 2.22 -14.69
CA ALA A 51 19.22 1.29 -15.10
C ALA A 51 19.00 -0.14 -14.56
N VAL A 52 18.59 -0.29 -13.30
CA VAL A 52 18.29 -1.60 -12.70
C VAL A 52 17.07 -2.24 -13.39
N MET A 53 15.99 -1.48 -13.56
CA MET A 53 14.77 -1.98 -14.19
C MET A 53 14.95 -2.34 -15.67
N ASP A 54 15.72 -1.56 -16.42
CA ASP A 54 15.99 -1.79 -17.83
C ASP A 54 16.82 -3.07 -18.07
N ARG A 55 17.58 -3.52 -17.06
CA ARG A 55 18.26 -4.83 -17.06
C ARG A 55 17.36 -5.99 -16.63
N GLY A 56 16.11 -5.73 -16.27
CA GLY A 56 15.18 -6.74 -15.73
C GLY A 56 15.54 -7.19 -14.31
N GLU A 57 16.40 -6.45 -13.62
CA GLU A 57 16.80 -6.75 -12.25
C GLU A 57 15.77 -6.22 -11.24
N LEU A 58 15.71 -6.85 -10.07
CA LEU A 58 14.90 -6.36 -8.96
C LEU A 58 15.58 -5.18 -8.28
N VAL A 59 14.80 -4.15 -7.99
CA VAL A 59 15.29 -2.98 -7.26
C VAL A 59 15.63 -3.38 -5.83
N THR A 60 16.83 -2.97 -5.36
CA THR A 60 17.34 -3.31 -4.03
C THR A 60 16.63 -2.52 -2.94
N ASP A 61 16.65 -3.06 -1.72
CA ASP A 61 16.09 -2.41 -0.53
C ASP A 61 16.73 -1.04 -0.27
N GLU A 62 18.03 -0.91 -0.54
CA GLU A 62 18.78 0.36 -0.44
C GLU A 62 18.18 1.44 -1.34
N ILE A 63 17.86 1.10 -2.59
CA ILE A 63 17.26 2.05 -3.53
C ILE A 63 15.85 2.45 -3.05
N VAL A 64 15.06 1.47 -2.57
CA VAL A 64 13.72 1.76 -2.04
C VAL A 64 13.78 2.68 -0.82
N ILE A 65 14.68 2.41 0.13
CA ILE A 65 14.92 3.26 1.30
C ILE A 65 15.38 4.67 0.89
N GLY A 66 16.26 4.78 -0.11
CA GLY A 66 16.69 6.07 -0.65
C GLY A 66 15.54 6.89 -1.22
N LEU A 67 14.63 6.26 -1.98
CA LEU A 67 13.43 6.92 -2.51
C LEU A 67 12.47 7.36 -1.39
N ILE A 68 12.33 6.55 -0.34
CA ILE A 68 11.53 6.93 0.83
C ILE A 68 12.15 8.15 1.50
N ALA A 69 13.48 8.16 1.69
CA ALA A 69 14.19 9.28 2.31
C ALA A 69 13.98 10.60 1.55
N GLU A 70 14.05 10.58 0.21
CA GLU A 70 13.77 11.75 -0.63
C GLU A 70 12.33 12.28 -0.42
N LYS A 71 11.34 11.38 -0.37
CA LYS A 71 9.94 11.75 -0.13
C LYS A 71 9.73 12.30 1.28
N LEU A 72 10.33 11.69 2.30
CA LEU A 72 10.25 12.18 3.68
C LEU A 72 10.88 13.58 3.82
N ALA A 73 11.98 13.84 3.11
CA ALA A 73 12.66 15.14 3.12
C ALA A 73 11.86 16.26 2.43
N SER A 74 10.97 15.91 1.48
CA SER A 74 10.09 16.89 0.84
C SER A 74 9.01 17.47 1.76
N GLY A 75 8.84 16.92 2.97
CA GLY A 75 7.84 17.34 3.94
C GLY A 75 6.43 16.84 3.61
N GLY A 76 5.47 17.06 4.51
CA GLY A 76 4.07 16.68 4.29
C GLY A 76 3.30 16.32 5.56
N GLY A 77 1.98 16.24 5.44
CA GLY A 77 1.01 15.97 6.52
C GLY A 77 1.00 14.53 7.05
N GLY A 78 2.15 13.86 7.11
CA GLY A 78 2.28 12.45 7.49
C GLY A 78 2.31 11.49 6.31
N PHE A 79 2.91 10.31 6.52
CA PHE A 79 3.20 9.34 5.47
C PHE A 79 2.52 8.00 5.72
N ILE A 80 2.05 7.37 4.65
CA ILE A 80 1.46 6.02 4.65
C ILE A 80 2.39 5.10 3.87
N PHE A 81 3.11 4.22 4.55
CA PHE A 81 3.91 3.19 3.91
C PHE A 81 2.98 2.04 3.45
N ASP A 82 2.65 2.01 2.16
CA ASP A 82 1.74 1.02 1.57
C ASP A 82 2.54 -0.02 0.77
N GLY A 83 2.67 -1.21 1.36
CA GLY A 83 3.43 -2.31 0.77
C GLY A 83 4.93 -2.25 1.01
N PHE A 84 5.37 -1.42 1.97
CA PHE A 84 6.71 -1.41 2.56
C PHE A 84 6.57 -1.16 4.08
N PRO A 85 7.36 -1.79 4.95
CA PRO A 85 8.30 -2.88 4.67
C PRO A 85 7.57 -4.20 4.33
N ARG A 86 8.29 -5.12 3.68
CA ARG A 86 7.86 -6.49 3.35
C ARG A 86 8.72 -7.57 4.00
N THR A 87 9.84 -7.19 4.62
CA THR A 87 10.77 -8.08 5.32
C THR A 87 11.20 -7.42 6.63
N LEU A 88 11.71 -8.21 7.59
CA LEU A 88 12.24 -7.70 8.85
C LEU A 88 13.41 -6.73 8.64
N ALA A 89 14.32 -7.05 7.70
CA ALA A 89 15.44 -6.17 7.36
C ALA A 89 14.98 -4.81 6.83
N GLN A 90 13.91 -4.78 6.02
CA GLN A 90 13.31 -3.52 5.56
C GLN A 90 12.65 -2.75 6.71
N ALA A 91 12.05 -3.44 7.68
CA ALA A 91 11.47 -2.81 8.85
C ALA A 91 12.53 -2.17 9.76
N ASP A 92 13.66 -2.85 9.96
CA ASP A 92 14.81 -2.29 10.68
C ASP A 92 15.40 -1.08 9.93
N ALA A 93 15.56 -1.18 8.61
CA ALA A 93 16.06 -0.09 7.78
C ALA A 93 15.12 1.13 7.79
N LEU A 94 13.80 0.92 7.76
CA LEU A 94 12.82 1.99 7.89
C LEU A 94 12.89 2.66 9.26
N GLY A 95 13.00 1.87 10.33
CA GLY A 95 13.18 2.39 11.69
C GLY A 95 14.40 3.29 11.79
N ALA A 96 15.56 2.79 11.35
CA ALA A 96 16.80 3.55 11.35
C ALA A 96 16.71 4.84 10.50
N LEU A 97 16.03 4.79 9.34
CA LEU A 97 15.79 5.97 8.51
C LEU A 97 14.97 7.02 9.26
N LEU A 98 13.85 6.63 9.87
CA LEU A 98 12.99 7.55 10.61
C LEU A 98 13.75 8.17 11.79
N ASP A 99 14.48 7.36 12.56
CA ASP A 99 15.29 7.83 13.70
C ASP A 99 16.34 8.87 13.26
N ASN A 100 17.06 8.59 12.17
CA ASN A 100 18.05 9.52 11.60
C ASN A 100 17.43 10.84 11.13
N MET A 101 16.15 10.84 10.76
CA MET A 101 15.42 12.03 10.34
C MET A 101 14.70 12.72 11.51
N GLY A 102 14.88 12.25 12.75
CA GLY A 102 14.16 12.76 13.92
C GLY A 102 12.65 12.53 13.85
N GLN A 103 12.23 11.54 13.06
CA GLN A 103 10.84 11.11 12.92
C GLN A 103 10.63 9.79 13.64
N ARG A 104 9.36 9.41 13.83
CA ARG A 104 8.98 8.13 14.40
C ARG A 104 7.91 7.47 13.56
N LEU A 105 7.68 6.19 13.80
CA LEU A 105 6.51 5.47 13.32
C LEU A 105 5.41 5.54 14.38
N ASP A 106 4.26 6.11 14.04
CA ASP A 106 3.16 6.37 14.99
C ASP A 106 2.20 5.17 15.08
N ALA A 107 1.94 4.46 13.97
CA ALA A 107 1.05 3.29 13.99
C ALA A 107 1.41 2.25 12.92
N VAL A 108 1.20 0.97 13.26
CA VAL A 108 1.17 -0.13 12.29
C VAL A 108 -0.20 -0.77 12.34
N ILE A 109 -0.89 -0.80 11.21
CA ILE A 109 -2.27 -1.27 11.13
C ILE A 109 -2.33 -2.54 10.30
N GLU A 110 -2.58 -3.68 10.96
CA GLU A 110 -2.90 -4.94 10.31
C GLU A 110 -4.36 -4.93 9.85
N MET A 111 -4.58 -4.98 8.54
CA MET A 111 -5.88 -5.26 7.93
C MET A 111 -6.05 -6.78 7.83
N ARG A 112 -6.69 -7.37 8.84
CA ARG A 112 -6.87 -8.82 8.93
C ARG A 112 -8.00 -9.27 8.00
N VAL A 113 -7.75 -10.34 7.25
CA VAL A 113 -8.72 -10.91 6.31
C VAL A 113 -8.57 -12.42 6.23
N ASP A 114 -9.66 -13.08 5.87
CA ASP A 114 -9.68 -14.50 5.52
C ASP A 114 -9.22 -14.71 4.06
N ASP A 115 -8.37 -15.70 3.82
CA ASP A 115 -7.85 -16.06 2.51
C ASP A 115 -8.95 -16.45 1.52
N GLU A 116 -10.02 -17.12 1.97
CA GLU A 116 -11.13 -17.54 1.10
C GLU A 116 -11.86 -16.33 0.53
N ALA A 117 -12.01 -15.28 1.34
CA ALA A 117 -12.64 -14.02 0.92
C ALA A 117 -11.76 -13.22 -0.06
N LEU A 118 -10.44 -13.39 -0.02
CA LEU A 118 -9.52 -12.65 -0.88
C LEU A 118 -9.63 -13.03 -2.36
N VAL A 119 -9.92 -14.30 -2.67
CA VAL A 119 -10.08 -14.76 -4.06
C VAL A 119 -11.22 -13.99 -4.71
N ALA A 120 -12.41 -14.00 -4.10
CA ALA A 120 -13.58 -13.29 -4.61
C ALA A 120 -13.32 -11.79 -4.75
N ARG A 121 -12.63 -11.18 -3.78
CA ARG A 121 -12.32 -9.75 -3.79
C ARG A 121 -11.34 -9.34 -4.88
N ILE A 122 -10.32 -10.17 -5.14
CA ILE A 122 -9.32 -9.89 -6.17
C ILE A 122 -9.90 -10.08 -7.57
N THR A 123 -10.63 -11.18 -7.81
CA THR A 123 -11.20 -11.46 -9.14
C THR A 123 -12.31 -10.46 -9.51
N ALA A 124 -13.03 -9.92 -8.53
CA ALA A 124 -14.04 -8.88 -8.72
C ALA A 124 -13.46 -7.47 -8.94
N ARG A 125 -12.13 -7.29 -8.89
CA ARG A 125 -11.50 -5.98 -9.01
C ARG A 125 -11.45 -5.48 -10.45
N SER A 126 -11.82 -4.20 -10.62
CA SER A 126 -11.64 -3.45 -11.86
C SER A 126 -10.98 -2.10 -11.57
N THR A 127 -10.31 -1.52 -12.56
CA THR A 127 -9.65 -0.21 -12.45
C THR A 127 -10.04 0.66 -13.64
N CYS A 128 -10.40 1.92 -13.40
CA CYS A 128 -10.61 2.89 -14.47
C CYS A 128 -9.31 3.07 -15.26
N ALA A 129 -9.35 2.85 -16.58
CA ALA A 129 -8.17 2.88 -17.44
C ALA A 129 -7.52 4.28 -17.49
N ASN A 130 -8.31 5.34 -17.27
CA ASN A 130 -7.84 6.71 -17.33
C ASN A 130 -7.20 7.19 -16.01
N CYS A 131 -7.89 7.03 -14.88
CA CYS A 131 -7.47 7.66 -13.62
C CYS A 131 -7.06 6.68 -12.51
N GLY A 132 -7.10 5.38 -12.76
CA GLY A 132 -6.70 4.38 -11.76
C GLY A 132 -7.70 4.19 -10.61
N GLU A 133 -8.92 4.73 -10.73
CA GLU A 133 -9.96 4.55 -9.71
C GLU A 133 -10.34 3.07 -9.61
N VAL A 134 -10.38 2.53 -8.40
CA VAL A 134 -10.56 1.09 -8.15
C VAL A 134 -12.01 0.81 -7.82
N TYR A 135 -12.58 -0.16 -8.54
CA TYR A 135 -13.92 -0.69 -8.36
C TYR A 135 -13.84 -2.16 -7.98
N ASN A 136 -14.90 -2.65 -7.37
CA ASN A 136 -15.07 -4.05 -7.04
C ASN A 136 -16.53 -4.43 -7.27
N ASP A 137 -16.80 -5.48 -8.06
CA ASP A 137 -18.17 -5.84 -8.44
C ASP A 137 -19.09 -6.13 -7.24
N ILE A 138 -18.52 -6.45 -6.07
CA ILE A 138 -19.24 -6.77 -4.84
C ILE A 138 -19.37 -5.53 -3.94
N SER A 139 -18.25 -4.91 -3.56
CA SER A 139 -18.25 -3.87 -2.52
C SER A 139 -18.29 -2.43 -3.04
N ARG A 140 -17.96 -2.21 -4.32
CA ARG A 140 -18.00 -0.88 -4.94
C ARG A 140 -18.14 -1.01 -6.46
N PRO A 141 -19.33 -1.44 -6.95
CA PRO A 141 -19.53 -1.70 -8.37
C PRO A 141 -19.38 -0.41 -9.18
N ILE A 142 -19.05 -0.56 -10.47
CA ILE A 142 -19.11 0.55 -11.43
C ILE A 142 -20.56 1.06 -11.46
N PRO A 143 -20.79 2.39 -11.41
CA PRO A 143 -22.14 2.94 -11.46
C PRO A 143 -22.93 2.47 -12.69
N ALA A 144 -24.25 2.42 -12.57
CA ALA A 144 -25.14 1.90 -13.62
C ALA A 144 -25.08 2.70 -14.94
N ASP A 145 -24.64 3.95 -14.90
CA ASP A 145 -24.41 4.78 -16.10
C ASP A 145 -23.10 4.44 -16.83
N GLY A 146 -22.31 3.50 -16.29
CA GLY A 146 -21.05 3.05 -16.84
C GLY A 146 -19.91 4.05 -16.70
N ARG A 147 -20.03 5.07 -15.85
CA ARG A 147 -19.04 6.15 -15.74
C ARG A 147 -18.26 6.09 -14.44
N CYS A 148 -16.96 6.36 -14.55
CA CYS A 148 -16.09 6.47 -13.39
C CYS A 148 -16.50 7.67 -12.53
N VAL A 149 -16.78 7.47 -11.24
CA VAL A 149 -17.19 8.53 -10.30
C VAL A 149 -16.16 9.65 -10.15
N LYS A 150 -14.87 9.36 -10.45
CA LYS A 150 -13.77 10.31 -10.29
C LYS A 150 -13.50 11.14 -11.55
N CYS A 151 -13.60 10.56 -12.74
CA CYS A 151 -13.19 11.24 -13.99
C CYS A 151 -14.20 11.14 -15.14
N GLY A 152 -15.33 10.46 -14.96
CA GLY A 152 -16.37 10.29 -15.97
C GLY A 152 -16.02 9.35 -17.14
N ALA A 153 -14.81 8.80 -17.18
CA ALA A 153 -14.39 7.84 -18.21
C ALA A 153 -15.17 6.53 -18.12
N THR A 154 -15.34 5.86 -19.26
CA THR A 154 -16.15 4.65 -19.41
C THR A 154 -15.33 3.38 -19.64
N GLU A 155 -14.00 3.50 -19.70
CA GLU A 155 -13.10 2.38 -19.87
C GLU A 155 -12.58 1.86 -18.53
N PHE A 156 -12.76 0.56 -18.32
CA PHE A 156 -12.32 -0.15 -17.12
C PHE A 156 -11.55 -1.40 -17.53
N THR A 157 -10.43 -1.64 -16.85
CA THR A 157 -9.56 -2.79 -17.07
C THR A 157 -9.51 -3.66 -15.84
N ARG A 158 -9.39 -4.97 -16.05
CA ARG A 158 -8.99 -5.93 -15.01
C ARG A 158 -7.54 -6.29 -15.22
N ARG A 159 -6.82 -6.53 -14.12
CA ARG A 159 -5.42 -6.94 -14.24
C ARG A 159 -5.35 -8.41 -14.63
N ALA A 160 -4.38 -8.76 -15.48
CA ALA A 160 -4.18 -10.15 -15.89
C ALA A 160 -3.84 -11.07 -14.70
N ASP A 161 -3.24 -10.52 -13.64
CA ASP A 161 -2.87 -11.23 -12.41
C ASP A 161 -3.98 -11.28 -11.34
N ASP A 162 -5.18 -10.76 -11.63
CA ASP A 162 -6.35 -10.86 -10.74
C ASP A 162 -7.09 -12.19 -10.93
N ASN A 163 -6.37 -13.29 -10.70
CA ASN A 163 -6.87 -14.66 -10.77
C ASN A 163 -6.40 -15.48 -9.55
N ALA A 164 -7.03 -16.63 -9.32
CA ALA A 164 -6.77 -17.47 -8.14
C ALA A 164 -5.31 -17.96 -8.06
N ASP A 165 -4.70 -18.33 -9.19
CA ASP A 165 -3.34 -18.88 -9.20
C ASP A 165 -2.30 -17.82 -8.85
N SER A 166 -2.40 -16.64 -9.48
CA SER A 166 -1.57 -15.48 -9.15
C SER A 166 -1.78 -15.03 -7.70
N LEU A 167 -3.01 -15.06 -7.19
CA LEU A 167 -3.29 -14.73 -5.79
C LEU A 167 -2.61 -15.72 -4.84
N ARG A 168 -2.70 -17.04 -5.07
CA ARG A 168 -2.04 -18.04 -4.21
C ARG A 168 -0.53 -17.79 -4.12
N GLN A 169 0.12 -17.50 -5.24
CA GLN A 169 1.56 -17.17 -5.24
C GLN A 169 1.85 -15.91 -4.41
N ARG A 170 1.04 -14.86 -4.57
CA ARG A 170 1.20 -13.61 -3.81
C ARG A 170 0.92 -13.79 -2.32
N LEU A 171 -0.02 -14.67 -1.94
CA LEU A 171 -0.30 -15.03 -0.55
C LEU A 171 0.86 -15.81 0.07
N MET A 172 1.39 -16.82 -0.63
CA MET A 172 2.56 -17.56 -0.15
C MET A 172 3.75 -16.63 0.10
N GLU A 173 4.01 -15.70 -0.81
CA GLU A 173 5.07 -14.70 -0.64
C GLU A 173 4.81 -13.77 0.55
N TYR A 174 3.57 -13.30 0.71
CA TYR A 174 3.15 -12.50 1.86
C TYR A 174 3.39 -13.25 3.17
N TYR A 175 2.92 -14.49 3.29
CA TYR A 175 3.07 -15.27 4.51
C TYR A 175 4.54 -15.57 4.81
N LYS A 176 5.32 -15.90 3.79
CA LYS A 176 6.75 -16.22 3.94
C LYS A 176 7.58 -15.02 4.39
N LYS A 177 7.33 -13.82 3.84
CA LYS A 177 8.22 -12.66 4.02
C LYS A 177 7.64 -11.55 4.87
N THR A 178 6.35 -11.27 4.69
CA THR A 178 5.69 -10.07 5.22
C THR A 178 4.91 -10.35 6.50
N SER A 179 4.24 -11.51 6.64
CA SER A 179 3.51 -11.85 7.87
C SER A 179 4.36 -11.87 9.15
N PRO A 180 5.67 -12.19 9.14
CA PRO A 180 6.52 -12.06 10.33
C PRO A 180 6.56 -10.64 10.91
N LEU A 181 6.27 -9.61 10.09
CA LEU A 181 6.19 -8.23 10.56
C LEU A 181 5.06 -8.01 11.57
N ILE A 182 4.00 -8.82 11.54
CA ILE A 182 2.92 -8.77 12.53
C ILE A 182 3.50 -9.03 13.92
N GLY A 183 4.25 -10.12 14.09
CA GLY A 183 4.91 -10.45 15.36
C GLY A 183 5.96 -9.42 15.76
N TYR A 184 6.73 -8.91 14.80
CA TYR A 184 7.73 -7.87 15.03
C TYR A 184 7.12 -6.58 15.60
N TYR A 185 6.06 -6.04 14.97
CA TYR A 185 5.41 -4.81 15.43
C TYR A 185 4.52 -5.03 16.66
N HIS A 186 3.97 -6.23 16.86
CA HIS A 186 3.31 -6.61 18.10
C HIS A 186 4.29 -6.57 19.28
N ALA A 187 5.48 -7.17 19.14
CA ALA A 187 6.50 -7.16 20.19
C ALA A 187 7.00 -5.74 20.53
N LYS A 188 6.92 -4.80 19.58
CA LYS A 188 7.22 -3.38 19.79
C LYS A 188 6.06 -2.56 20.39
N GLY A 189 4.88 -3.16 20.57
CA GLY A 189 3.69 -2.45 21.06
C GLY A 189 3.12 -1.43 20.07
N GLN A 190 3.46 -1.54 18.77
CA GLN A 190 3.07 -0.59 17.73
C GLN A 190 1.94 -1.11 16.82
N LEU A 191 1.58 -2.39 16.95
CA LEU A 191 0.57 -3.03 16.12
C LEU A 191 -0.84 -2.77 16.63
N SER A 192 -1.69 -2.27 15.75
CA SER A 192 -3.14 -2.27 15.87
C SER A 192 -3.75 -3.15 14.79
N VAL A 193 -4.87 -3.81 15.10
CA VAL A 193 -5.55 -4.73 14.19
C VAL A 193 -6.93 -4.15 13.87
N VAL A 194 -7.30 -4.19 12.59
CA VAL A 194 -8.64 -3.84 12.10
C VAL A 194 -9.21 -4.97 11.25
N ASP A 195 -10.53 -5.08 11.20
CA ASP A 195 -11.19 -6.05 10.31
C ASP A 195 -11.12 -5.53 8.86
N GLY A 196 -10.32 -6.18 8.01
CA GLY A 196 -10.17 -5.81 6.60
C GLY A 196 -11.29 -6.33 5.69
N LEU A 197 -12.20 -7.17 6.20
CA LEU A 197 -13.35 -7.70 5.48
C LEU A 197 -14.62 -6.87 5.69
N GLY A 198 -14.64 -5.96 6.66
CA GLY A 198 -15.76 -5.08 6.90
C GLY A 198 -16.08 -4.14 5.72
N GLU A 199 -17.25 -3.52 5.79
CA GLU A 199 -17.65 -2.46 4.85
C GLU A 199 -16.62 -1.32 4.85
N ILE A 200 -16.39 -0.72 3.68
CA ILE A 200 -15.30 0.25 3.47
C ILE A 200 -15.31 1.35 4.54
N ASP A 201 -16.49 1.89 4.89
CA ASP A 201 -16.66 2.93 5.90
C ASP A 201 -16.41 2.43 7.33
N ALA A 202 -16.78 1.19 7.66
CA ALA A 202 -16.51 0.60 8.96
C ALA A 202 -15.00 0.44 9.18
N VAL A 203 -14.30 -0.12 8.18
CA VAL A 203 -12.84 -0.26 8.22
C VAL A 203 -12.15 1.10 8.33
N SER A 204 -12.64 2.10 7.61
CA SER A 204 -12.10 3.47 7.72
C SER A 204 -12.30 4.07 9.10
N ALA A 205 -13.46 3.83 9.73
CA ALA A 205 -13.73 4.29 11.09
C ALA A 205 -12.81 3.62 12.13
N GLU A 206 -12.54 2.31 12.00
CA GLU A 206 -11.59 1.60 12.85
C GLU A 206 -10.17 2.16 12.70
N ILE A 207 -9.70 2.36 11.46
CA ILE A 207 -8.40 2.98 11.18
C ILE A 207 -8.34 4.37 11.80
N LYS A 208 -9.40 5.18 11.62
CA LYS A 208 -9.48 6.52 12.20
C LYS A 208 -9.33 6.48 13.73
N ALA A 209 -10.01 5.55 14.39
CA ALA A 209 -9.95 5.39 15.83
C ALA A 209 -8.57 4.95 16.35
N VAL A 210 -7.80 4.21 15.54
CA VAL A 210 -6.38 3.91 15.84
C VAL A 210 -5.54 5.18 15.74
N LEU A 211 -5.68 5.92 14.64
CA LEU A 211 -4.88 7.13 14.39
C LEU A 211 -5.16 8.25 15.38
N ASP A 212 -6.39 8.37 15.88
CA ASP A 212 -6.77 9.41 16.84
C ASP A 212 -6.24 9.13 18.26
N LYS A 213 -5.68 7.95 18.52
CA LYS A 213 -5.06 7.56 19.80
C LYS A 213 -3.53 7.60 19.78
N ALA A 214 -2.91 7.71 18.61
CA ALA A 214 -1.47 7.58 18.39
C ALA A 214 -0.71 8.91 18.58
#